data_AF-A0A3C0XZW8-F1
#
_entry.id   AF-A0A3C0XZW8-F1
#
_cell.length_a   1.000
_cell.length_b   1.000
_cell.length_c   1.000
_cell.angle_alpha   90.00
_cell.angle_beta   90.00
_cell.angle_gamma   90.00
#
_symmetry.space_group_name_H-M   'P 1'
#
loop_
_entity.id
_entity.type
_entity.pdbx_description
1 polymer ?
#
loop_
_entity_poly.entity_id
_entity_poly.type
_entity_poly.pdbx_seq_one_letter_code
_entity_poly.pdbx_strand_id
1 'polypeptide(L)'
;MPDKIRVLWKKAEDRGLTERLLYFFIVIQVAFIVYVNLFTIRDVLDNDMAKLFVNVAEMWRQKRVLIPGWVYDTTVEIDCSSVLAVLFYGITKDIFLSFGIANIVFLFLYLFITRSLLGIAGFEGTAVKLAMLALITPYSFGQLLYIDMLFFGGAYYCMKAAVPLLAITVLLSDESHRRRTVFFSVLLTLFALITGFSSGPYVFVSATLPVLGVYILYSEKTRRNDIVMVLLGAVSVIGIGLNTLVPYDMKASVFTMISNGTFPESVTSFVLCYIEMMGGLPDQSISIVSAEGIKYVLRMVWALMLAAFAAACVIRAVRAYLGKRKGKRDMLMLYVAALVSASVLILVLTGLGNNTRYLMVSLCPLIIVFTAELYEKALKGRGALIGVCFAAAFAVMMILSDRETLKGDPYPFMRADTIKYDELDNILSGYPDKDVVFLNDVGTTEILRARNIGSGREYVTLMHESGDFADGLMVCDYYASVTEPGAIDPDHILVTNENFAEIDSLPDKICEGYEKAGEFQIYTVYVKKGEQ
;
A
#
# COMPACT_ATOMS: atom_id res chain seq x y z
N MET A 1 -29.13 8.49 30.20
CA MET A 1 -27.91 8.26 31.00
C MET A 1 -28.19 8.77 32.41
N PRO A 2 -27.92 8.00 33.49
CA PRO A 2 -28.18 8.45 34.86
C PRO A 2 -27.43 9.76 35.19
N ASP A 3 -28.09 10.72 35.83
CA ASP A 3 -27.54 12.07 36.07
C ASP A 3 -26.19 12.07 36.80
N LYS A 4 -25.95 11.09 37.68
CA LYS A 4 -24.66 10.91 38.36
C LYS A 4 -23.50 10.64 37.39
N ILE A 5 -23.71 9.84 36.35
CA ILE A 5 -22.68 9.55 35.35
C ILE A 5 -22.42 10.79 34.49
N ARG A 6 -23.45 11.56 34.17
CA ARG A 6 -23.33 12.81 33.40
C ARG A 6 -22.50 13.87 34.14
N VAL A 7 -22.68 13.99 35.46
CA VAL A 7 -21.91 14.90 36.32
C VAL A 7 -20.44 14.46 36.46
N LEU A 8 -20.19 13.16 36.67
CA LEU A 8 -18.84 12.61 36.74
C LEU A 8 -18.10 12.76 35.40
N TRP A 9 -18.79 12.51 34.29
CA TRP A 9 -18.21 12.65 32.95
C TRP A 9 -17.91 14.10 32.61
N LYS A 10 -18.81 15.03 32.93
CA LYS A 10 -18.56 16.47 32.73
C LYS A 10 -17.32 16.93 33.51
N LYS A 11 -17.19 16.52 34.78
CA LYS A 11 -15.97 16.78 35.57
C LYS A 11 -14.69 16.16 34.97
N ALA A 12 -14.80 15.02 34.30
CA ALA A 12 -13.66 14.38 33.63
C ALA A 12 -13.32 15.05 32.29
N GLU A 13 -14.33 15.53 31.56
CA GLU A 13 -14.21 16.32 30.33
C GLU A 13 -13.56 17.68 30.61
N ASP A 14 -13.97 18.36 31.69
CA ASP A 14 -13.34 19.59 32.20
C ASP A 14 -11.86 19.38 32.57
N ARG A 15 -11.44 18.13 32.82
CA ARG A 15 -10.04 17.73 33.08
C ARG A 15 -9.30 17.24 31.82
N GLY A 16 -9.92 17.29 30.65
CA GLY A 16 -9.33 16.91 29.37
C GLY A 16 -9.24 15.39 29.13
N LEU A 17 -10.04 14.56 29.81
CA LEU A 17 -9.96 13.09 29.69
C LEU A 17 -10.09 12.60 28.24
N THR A 18 -11.03 13.15 27.48
CA THR A 18 -11.25 12.73 26.08
C THR A 18 -10.04 12.97 25.19
N GLU A 19 -9.35 14.09 25.37
CA GLU A 19 -8.14 14.35 24.60
C GLU A 19 -7.04 13.35 24.95
N ARG A 20 -6.87 13.04 26.24
CA ARG A 20 -5.88 12.05 26.70
C ARG A 20 -6.19 10.65 26.18
N LEU A 21 -7.46 10.24 26.17
CA LEU A 21 -7.88 8.94 25.63
C LEU A 21 -7.63 8.85 24.12
N LEU A 22 -7.92 9.92 23.37
CA LEU A 22 -7.63 9.96 21.94
C LEU A 22 -6.13 9.87 21.65
N TYR A 23 -5.31 10.59 22.42
CA TYR A 23 -3.86 10.48 22.32
C TYR A 23 -3.38 9.07 22.64
N PHE A 24 -3.93 8.45 23.69
CA PHE A 24 -3.62 7.07 24.05
C PHE A 24 -3.92 6.10 22.92
N PHE A 25 -5.10 6.20 22.28
CA PHE A 25 -5.45 5.35 21.13
C PHE A 25 -4.55 5.59 19.91
N ILE A 26 -4.21 6.84 19.61
CA ILE A 26 -3.26 7.17 18.53
C ILE A 26 -1.90 6.55 18.83
N VAL A 27 -1.39 6.70 20.06
CA VAL A 27 -0.09 6.13 20.46
C VAL A 27 -0.10 4.61 20.37
N ILE A 28 -1.18 3.94 20.77
CA ILE A 28 -1.32 2.49 20.61
C ILE A 28 -1.29 2.09 19.14
N GLN A 29 -2.04 2.76 18.27
CA GLN A 29 -2.05 2.45 16.84
C GLN A 29 -0.68 2.70 16.19
N VAL A 30 -0.01 3.80 16.53
CA VAL A 30 1.36 4.07 16.08
C VAL A 30 2.31 2.98 16.57
N ALA A 31 2.25 2.62 17.85
CA ALA A 31 3.10 1.57 18.42
C ALA A 31 2.87 0.22 17.74
N PHE A 32 1.61 -0.10 17.41
CA PHE A 32 1.27 -1.31 16.67
C PHE A 32 1.85 -1.29 15.26
N ILE A 33 1.65 -0.22 14.47
CA ILE A 33 2.22 -0.11 13.13
C ILE A 33 3.75 -0.18 13.17
N VAL A 34 4.38 0.48 14.15
CA VAL A 34 5.83 0.40 14.38
C VAL A 34 6.24 -1.05 14.69
N TYR A 35 5.51 -1.74 15.58
CA TYR A 35 5.81 -3.11 15.96
C TYR A 35 5.75 -4.06 14.75
N VAL A 36 4.65 -4.05 13.98
CA VAL A 36 4.53 -4.95 12.83
C VAL A 36 5.59 -4.66 11.78
N ASN A 37 5.95 -3.38 11.56
CA ASN A 37 7.00 -3.01 10.62
C ASN A 37 8.40 -3.44 11.05
N LEU A 38 8.69 -3.42 12.35
CA LEU A 38 10.03 -3.75 12.84
C LEU A 38 10.23 -5.23 13.13
N PHE A 39 9.14 -5.96 13.44
CA PHE A 39 9.25 -7.32 13.96
C PHE A 39 8.48 -8.37 13.17
N THR A 40 7.55 -7.98 12.28
CA THR A 40 6.66 -8.94 11.61
C THR A 40 6.82 -8.96 10.09
N ILE A 41 7.40 -7.92 9.45
CA ILE A 41 7.54 -7.87 7.97
C ILE A 41 8.15 -9.16 7.40
N ARG A 42 9.15 -9.74 8.05
CA ARG A 42 9.81 -10.97 7.60
C ARG A 42 8.87 -12.19 7.58
N ASP A 43 7.88 -12.22 8.47
CA ASP A 43 6.99 -13.37 8.69
C ASP A 43 5.71 -13.29 7.86
N VAL A 44 5.49 -12.18 7.14
CA VAL A 44 4.32 -11.98 6.28
C VAL A 44 4.74 -11.48 4.90
N LEU A 45 5.94 -11.92 4.47
CA LEU A 45 6.48 -11.55 3.18
C LEU A 45 5.67 -12.22 2.06
N ASP A 46 5.04 -11.41 1.22
CA ASP A 46 4.44 -11.87 -0.03
C ASP A 46 5.41 -11.71 -1.21
N ASN A 47 5.00 -12.26 -2.37
CA ASN A 47 5.78 -12.22 -3.60
C ASN A 47 6.14 -10.78 -4.00
N ASP A 48 5.17 -9.87 -4.06
CA ASP A 48 5.40 -8.48 -4.50
C ASP A 48 6.36 -7.75 -3.54
N MET A 49 6.23 -7.99 -2.24
CA MET A 49 7.14 -7.42 -1.23
C MET A 49 8.56 -7.95 -1.41
N ALA A 50 8.70 -9.26 -1.63
CA ALA A 50 9.98 -9.89 -1.85
C ALA A 50 10.70 -9.29 -3.08
N LYS A 51 9.97 -9.10 -4.20
CA LYS A 51 10.53 -8.49 -5.41
C LYS A 51 11.07 -7.10 -5.16
N LEU A 52 10.27 -6.28 -4.49
CA LEU A 52 10.65 -4.92 -4.14
C LEU A 52 11.88 -4.88 -3.23
N PHE A 53 11.99 -5.82 -2.29
CA PHE A 53 13.09 -5.86 -1.32
C PHE A 53 14.42 -6.22 -2.00
N VAL A 54 14.38 -7.22 -2.88
CA VAL A 54 15.53 -7.59 -3.73
C VAL A 54 15.90 -6.41 -4.65
N ASN A 55 14.92 -5.78 -5.28
CA ASN A 55 15.14 -4.61 -6.13
C ASN A 55 15.88 -3.49 -5.39
N VAL A 56 15.45 -3.14 -4.17
CA VAL A 56 16.12 -2.11 -3.35
C VAL A 56 17.53 -2.53 -2.93
N ALA A 57 17.73 -3.80 -2.58
CA ALA A 57 19.07 -4.30 -2.26
C ALA A 57 20.01 -4.19 -3.45
N GLU A 58 19.53 -4.51 -4.65
CA GLU A 58 20.27 -4.39 -5.91
C GLU A 58 20.54 -2.94 -6.31
N MET A 59 19.57 -2.03 -6.13
CA MET A 59 19.79 -0.59 -6.33
C MET A 59 20.96 -0.09 -5.48
N TRP A 60 21.01 -0.52 -4.21
CA TRP A 60 22.09 -0.16 -3.32
C TRP A 60 23.42 -0.83 -3.70
N ARG A 61 23.40 -2.12 -4.09
CA ARG A 61 24.60 -2.87 -4.50
C ARG A 61 25.25 -2.21 -5.70
N GLN A 62 24.47 -1.87 -6.73
CA GLN A 62 24.96 -1.27 -7.97
C GLN A 62 25.14 0.24 -7.92
N LYS A 63 24.66 0.90 -6.85
CA LYS A 63 24.63 2.38 -6.73
C LYS A 63 23.85 3.05 -7.85
N ARG A 64 22.76 2.42 -8.29
CA ARG A 64 21.90 2.90 -9.38
C ARG A 64 20.44 2.79 -8.98
N VAL A 65 19.67 3.84 -9.27
CA VAL A 65 18.22 3.84 -9.08
C VAL A 65 17.55 2.97 -10.15
N LEU A 66 18.01 3.09 -11.39
CA LEU A 66 17.62 2.18 -12.47
C LEU A 66 18.71 1.13 -12.66
N ILE A 67 18.35 -0.12 -12.42
CA ILE A 67 19.25 -1.25 -12.59
C ILE A 67 19.27 -1.63 -14.08
N PRO A 68 20.45 -1.68 -14.72
CA PRO A 68 20.57 -2.10 -16.12
C PRO A 68 20.11 -3.55 -16.31
N GLY A 69 19.27 -3.78 -17.32
CA GLY A 69 18.79 -5.13 -17.66
C GLY A 69 17.73 -5.67 -16.70
N TRP A 70 17.31 -4.90 -15.69
CA TRP A 70 16.24 -5.27 -14.77
C TRP A 70 14.88 -5.17 -15.45
N VAL A 71 14.02 -6.17 -15.24
CA VAL A 71 12.66 -6.23 -15.75
C VAL A 71 11.73 -5.50 -14.78
N TYR A 72 11.24 -4.33 -15.18
CA TYR A 72 10.29 -3.52 -14.42
C TYR A 72 8.86 -3.78 -14.92
N ASP A 73 8.16 -4.74 -14.32
CA ASP A 73 6.85 -5.21 -14.79
C ASP A 73 5.71 -4.18 -14.60
N THR A 74 5.63 -3.58 -13.41
CA THR A 74 4.48 -2.75 -13.02
C THR A 74 4.84 -1.27 -12.95
N THR A 75 5.88 -0.90 -12.20
CA THR A 75 6.38 0.47 -12.08
C THR A 75 7.90 0.45 -11.92
N VAL A 76 8.54 1.62 -11.89
CA VAL A 76 9.97 1.73 -11.49
C VAL A 76 10.16 1.45 -9.99
N GLU A 77 9.06 1.42 -9.21
CA GLU A 77 9.05 1.11 -7.79
C GLU A 77 9.83 2.10 -6.91
N ILE A 78 10.03 3.34 -7.37
CA ILE A 78 10.69 4.41 -6.59
C ILE A 78 9.72 5.42 -5.99
N ASP A 79 8.42 5.20 -6.19
CA ASP A 79 7.32 6.02 -5.68
C ASP A 79 6.53 5.34 -4.54
N CYS A 80 7.26 4.57 -3.75
CA CYS A 80 6.84 3.91 -2.52
C CYS A 80 7.90 4.07 -1.41
N SER A 81 7.88 3.25 -0.37
CA SER A 81 8.84 3.37 0.74
C SER A 81 10.29 3.06 0.34
N SER A 82 10.50 2.41 -0.81
CA SER A 82 11.80 2.10 -1.40
C SER A 82 12.75 3.30 -1.48
N VAL A 83 12.24 4.51 -1.79
CA VAL A 83 13.06 5.73 -1.93
C VAL A 83 13.82 6.08 -0.66
N LEU A 84 13.27 5.74 0.50
CA LEU A 84 13.93 5.87 1.79
C LEU A 84 14.61 4.56 2.22
N ALA A 85 13.99 3.42 1.93
CA ALA A 85 14.53 2.11 2.30
C ALA A 85 15.90 1.87 1.68
N VAL A 86 16.15 2.30 0.44
CA VAL A 86 17.48 2.19 -0.20
C VAL A 86 18.57 2.94 0.56
N LEU A 87 18.24 4.11 1.13
CA LEU A 87 19.18 4.90 1.92
C LEU A 87 19.44 4.25 3.28
N PHE A 88 18.39 3.76 3.94
CA PHE A 88 18.52 3.05 5.20
C PHE A 88 19.26 1.72 5.05
N TYR A 89 18.99 0.95 4.00
CA TYR A 89 19.67 -0.31 3.71
C TYR A 89 21.17 -0.10 3.51
N GLY A 90 21.54 1.05 2.97
CA GLY A 90 22.93 1.41 2.87
C GLY A 90 23.70 1.49 4.19
N ILE A 91 22.98 1.82 5.27
CA ILE A 91 23.50 1.97 6.63
C ILE A 91 23.30 0.67 7.42
N THR A 92 22.10 0.09 7.39
CA THR A 92 21.71 -1.04 8.24
C THR A 92 22.17 -2.39 7.70
N LYS A 93 22.28 -2.54 6.38
CA LYS A 93 22.46 -3.83 5.69
C LYS A 93 21.38 -4.87 5.98
N ASP A 94 20.25 -4.41 6.52
CA ASP A 94 19.09 -5.24 6.82
C ASP A 94 17.91 -4.65 6.05
N ILE A 95 17.44 -5.39 5.05
CA ILE A 95 16.38 -4.91 4.15
C ILE A 95 15.04 -4.76 4.89
N PHE A 96 14.73 -5.68 5.81
CA PHE A 96 13.48 -5.69 6.57
C PHE A 96 13.44 -4.50 7.53
N LEU A 97 14.53 -4.28 8.27
CA LEU A 97 14.66 -3.11 9.15
C LEU A 97 14.58 -1.81 8.36
N SER A 98 15.17 -1.77 7.15
CA SER A 98 15.20 -0.57 6.31
C SER A 98 13.82 -0.15 5.83
N PHE A 99 13.03 -1.12 5.34
CA PHE A 99 11.63 -0.89 4.98
C PHE A 99 10.80 -0.52 6.22
N GLY A 100 11.02 -1.18 7.35
CA GLY A 100 10.34 -0.85 8.60
C GLY A 100 10.57 0.60 9.02
N ILE A 101 11.81 1.08 9.00
CA ILE A 101 12.15 2.49 9.30
C ILE A 101 11.55 3.44 8.26
N ALA A 102 11.64 3.11 6.97
CA ALA A 102 11.06 3.93 5.90
C ALA A 102 9.55 4.12 6.08
N ASN A 103 8.81 3.04 6.35
CA ASN A 103 7.37 3.09 6.58
C ASN A 103 7.02 3.92 7.82
N ILE A 104 7.81 3.85 8.90
CA ILE A 104 7.63 4.69 10.09
C ILE A 104 7.80 6.17 9.76
N VAL A 105 8.77 6.54 8.92
CA VAL A 105 8.94 7.93 8.46
C VAL A 105 7.69 8.40 7.70
N PHE A 106 7.17 7.57 6.78
CA PHE A 106 5.94 7.88 6.05
C PHE A 106 4.71 7.99 6.96
N LEU A 107 4.57 7.10 7.96
CA LEU A 107 3.51 7.18 8.97
C LEU A 107 3.49 8.55 9.66
N PHE A 108 4.63 9.01 10.16
CA PHE A 108 4.72 10.32 10.82
C PHE A 108 4.50 11.48 9.86
N LEU A 109 4.95 11.35 8.60
CA LEU A 109 4.68 12.33 7.56
C LEU A 109 3.16 12.46 7.30
N TYR A 110 2.42 11.37 7.20
CA TYR A 110 0.97 11.38 7.02
C TYR A 110 0.23 11.99 8.20
N LEU A 111 0.64 11.69 9.43
CA LEU A 111 0.12 12.32 10.64
C LEU A 111 0.35 13.84 10.62
N PHE A 112 1.53 14.29 10.18
CA PHE A 112 1.88 15.70 10.07
C PHE A 112 1.09 16.43 8.97
N ILE A 113 0.94 15.82 7.78
CA ILE A 113 0.13 16.34 6.68
C ILE A 113 -1.32 16.46 7.13
N THR A 114 -1.89 15.42 7.74
CA THR A 114 -3.29 15.38 8.20
C THR A 114 -3.59 16.47 9.21
N ARG A 115 -2.74 16.61 10.23
CA ARG A 115 -2.85 17.68 11.23
C ARG A 115 -2.79 19.06 10.58
N SER A 116 -1.89 19.25 9.63
CA SER A 116 -1.69 20.54 8.96
C SER A 116 -2.85 20.90 8.05
N LEU A 117 -3.28 19.96 7.20
CA LEU A 117 -4.42 20.10 6.29
C LEU A 117 -5.69 20.51 7.04
N LEU A 118 -6.03 19.75 8.09
CA LEU A 118 -7.22 20.00 8.88
C LEU A 118 -7.13 21.32 9.66
N GLY A 119 -5.96 21.63 10.23
CA GLY A 119 -5.73 22.92 10.89
C GLY A 119 -5.90 24.12 9.95
N ILE A 120 -5.37 24.03 8.72
CA ILE A 120 -5.53 25.06 7.69
C ILE A 120 -7.01 25.22 7.29
N ALA A 121 -7.76 24.12 7.22
CA ALA A 121 -9.20 24.12 6.96
C ALA A 121 -10.04 24.56 8.18
N GLY A 122 -9.40 24.85 9.32
CA GLY A 122 -10.05 25.36 10.54
C GLY A 122 -10.66 24.28 11.42
N PHE A 123 -10.22 23.03 11.31
CA PHE A 123 -10.54 21.96 12.26
C PHE A 123 -9.48 21.91 13.36
N GLU A 124 -9.91 21.61 14.59
CA GLU A 124 -9.02 21.60 15.76
C GLU A 124 -9.42 20.50 16.76
N GLY A 125 -8.59 20.31 17.80
CA GLY A 125 -8.92 19.50 18.95
C GLY A 125 -9.22 18.04 18.60
N THR A 126 -10.42 17.58 18.93
CA THR A 126 -10.87 16.19 18.78
C THR A 126 -11.06 15.78 17.31
N ALA A 127 -11.53 16.68 16.44
CA ALA A 127 -11.77 16.37 15.03
C ALA A 127 -10.49 15.89 14.33
N VAL A 128 -9.38 16.60 14.58
CA VAL A 128 -8.07 16.28 14.02
C VAL A 128 -7.55 14.94 14.53
N LYS A 129 -7.65 14.71 15.85
CA LYS A 129 -7.20 13.46 16.48
C LYS A 129 -7.97 12.25 15.96
N LEU A 130 -9.30 12.37 15.82
CA LEU A 130 -10.12 11.31 15.24
C LEU A 130 -9.76 11.03 13.79
N ALA A 131 -9.53 12.06 12.97
CA ALA A 131 -9.10 11.88 11.59
C ALA A 131 -7.73 11.20 11.48
N MET A 132 -6.78 11.55 12.35
CA MET A 132 -5.48 10.88 12.45
C MET A 132 -5.66 9.40 12.84
N LEU A 133 -6.49 9.12 13.85
CA LEU A 133 -6.78 7.76 14.30
C LEU A 133 -7.44 6.93 13.17
N ALA A 134 -8.43 7.48 12.48
CA ALA A 134 -9.10 6.80 11.37
C ALA A 134 -8.10 6.48 10.24
N LEU A 135 -7.26 7.44 9.85
CA LEU A 135 -6.26 7.26 8.80
C LEU A 135 -5.25 6.15 9.11
N ILE A 136 -4.80 6.02 10.36
CA ILE A 136 -3.81 5.00 10.74
C ILE A 136 -4.47 3.71 11.25
N THR A 137 -5.79 3.59 11.18
CA THR A 137 -6.47 2.36 11.58
C THR A 137 -6.17 1.27 10.54
N PRO A 138 -5.62 0.11 10.93
CA PRO A 138 -5.36 -1.00 10.02
C PRO A 138 -6.68 -1.70 9.66
N TYR A 139 -7.41 -1.14 8.69
CA TYR A 139 -8.71 -1.68 8.28
C TYR A 139 -8.62 -3.09 7.71
N SER A 140 -7.54 -3.41 7.01
CA SER A 140 -7.28 -4.69 6.36
C SER A 140 -5.77 -4.85 6.18
N PHE A 141 -5.29 -6.08 6.38
CA PHE A 141 -3.93 -6.52 6.08
C PHE A 141 -3.98 -7.48 4.88
N GLY A 142 -2.90 -7.56 4.11
CA GLY A 142 -2.76 -8.47 2.98
C GLY A 142 -2.49 -7.75 1.66
N GLN A 143 -2.06 -8.54 0.68
CA GLN A 143 -1.59 -8.04 -0.61
C GLN A 143 -2.62 -7.09 -1.24
N LEU A 144 -2.17 -5.89 -1.62
CA LEU A 144 -2.98 -4.82 -2.22
C LEU A 144 -4.01 -4.15 -1.29
N LEU A 145 -4.11 -4.54 -0.02
CA LEU A 145 -5.07 -3.99 0.94
C LEU A 145 -4.53 -2.78 1.71
N TYR A 146 -5.37 -2.16 2.54
CA TYR A 146 -5.19 -0.79 3.02
C TYR A 146 -3.83 -0.51 3.66
N ILE A 147 -3.42 -1.34 4.64
CA ILE A 147 -2.23 -1.07 5.43
C ILE A 147 -0.94 -1.36 4.65
N ASP A 148 -0.91 -2.45 3.88
CA ASP A 148 0.20 -2.86 3.00
C ASP A 148 0.46 -1.82 1.90
N MET A 149 -0.58 -1.12 1.45
CA MET A 149 -0.44 -0.05 0.47
C MET A 149 0.06 1.27 1.06
N LEU A 150 -0.06 1.52 2.38
CA LEU A 150 0.24 2.83 2.98
C LEU A 150 1.37 2.84 4.01
N PHE A 151 1.38 1.88 4.93
CA PHE A 151 2.22 1.94 6.14
C PHE A 151 2.88 0.61 6.50
N PHE A 152 2.81 -0.42 5.65
CA PHE A 152 3.39 -1.73 5.91
C PHE A 152 4.06 -2.32 4.66
N GLY A 153 5.07 -3.18 4.84
CA GLY A 153 5.77 -3.83 3.74
C GLY A 153 6.34 -2.84 2.73
N GLY A 154 5.99 -3.01 1.45
CA GLY A 154 6.40 -2.12 0.37
C GLY A 154 5.71 -0.74 0.34
N ALA A 155 4.61 -0.54 1.08
CA ALA A 155 3.86 0.72 1.15
C ALA A 155 3.65 1.39 -0.22
N TYR A 156 3.21 0.62 -1.21
CA TYR A 156 3.26 0.94 -2.63
C TYR A 156 2.55 2.25 -3.05
N TYR A 157 1.62 2.74 -2.23
CA TYR A 157 0.84 3.96 -2.47
C TYR A 157 1.13 5.10 -1.47
N CYS A 158 2.09 4.95 -0.56
CA CYS A 158 2.38 5.98 0.44
C CYS A 158 2.79 7.33 -0.17
N MET A 159 3.52 7.37 -1.28
CA MET A 159 3.82 8.64 -1.97
C MET A 159 2.66 9.07 -2.85
N LYS A 160 2.06 8.13 -3.60
CA LYS A 160 0.96 8.36 -4.55
C LYS A 160 -0.24 9.03 -3.86
N ALA A 161 -0.66 8.50 -2.71
CA ALA A 161 -1.79 9.03 -1.94
C ALA A 161 -1.44 10.29 -1.12
N ALA A 162 -0.15 10.58 -0.90
CA ALA A 162 0.28 11.84 -0.29
C ALA A 162 0.21 13.03 -1.24
N VAL A 163 0.43 12.83 -2.56
CA VAL A 163 0.35 13.89 -3.59
C VAL A 163 -0.93 14.74 -3.50
N PRO A 164 -2.16 14.16 -3.53
CA PRO A 164 -3.37 14.97 -3.46
C PRO A 164 -3.53 15.66 -2.10
N LEU A 165 -3.12 15.02 -1.00
CA LEU A 165 -3.18 15.63 0.33
C LEU A 165 -2.27 16.86 0.43
N LEU A 166 -1.04 16.76 -0.09
CA LEU A 166 -0.08 17.86 -0.15
C LEU A 166 -0.59 18.98 -1.06
N ALA A 167 -1.10 18.65 -2.24
CA ALA A 167 -1.64 19.61 -3.19
C ALA A 167 -2.78 20.42 -2.56
N ILE A 168 -3.77 19.75 -1.95
CA ILE A 168 -4.88 20.42 -1.26
C ILE A 168 -4.37 21.27 -0.09
N THR A 169 -3.41 20.76 0.69
CA THR A 169 -2.83 21.49 1.84
C THR A 169 -2.18 22.80 1.38
N VAL A 170 -1.39 22.77 0.31
CA VAL A 170 -0.72 23.95 -0.24
C VAL A 170 -1.74 24.94 -0.80
N LEU A 171 -2.74 24.47 -1.56
CA LEU A 171 -3.75 25.33 -2.19
C LEU A 171 -4.70 25.99 -1.18
N LEU A 172 -5.02 25.32 -0.07
CA LEU A 172 -5.84 25.89 1.02
C LEU A 172 -5.05 26.81 1.96
N SER A 173 -3.72 26.74 1.93
CA SER A 173 -2.86 27.56 2.80
C SER A 173 -2.98 29.05 2.47
N ASP A 174 -2.78 29.90 3.47
CA ASP A 174 -2.65 31.36 3.32
C ASP A 174 -1.27 31.84 3.79
N GLU A 175 -1.04 33.14 3.88
CA GLU A 175 0.24 33.69 4.34
C GLU A 175 0.57 33.36 5.80
N SER A 176 -0.44 33.13 6.65
CA SER A 176 -0.20 32.77 8.06
C SER A 176 0.48 31.41 8.24
N HIS A 177 0.47 30.58 7.19
CA HIS A 177 1.05 29.23 7.18
C HIS A 177 2.34 29.11 6.35
N ARG A 178 2.92 30.24 5.89
CA ARG A 178 3.96 30.30 4.85
C ARG A 178 5.09 29.27 4.99
N ARG A 179 5.72 29.11 6.16
CA ARG A 179 6.83 28.15 6.35
C ARG A 179 6.41 26.71 6.07
N ARG A 180 5.25 26.32 6.60
CA ARG A 180 4.68 24.97 6.40
C ARG A 180 4.28 24.77 4.94
N THR A 181 3.70 25.80 4.32
CA THR A 181 3.34 25.77 2.89
C THR A 181 4.56 25.55 2.01
N VAL A 182 5.68 26.25 2.25
CA VAL A 182 6.93 26.05 1.49
C VAL A 182 7.44 24.62 1.63
N PHE A 183 7.49 24.09 2.86
CA PHE A 183 7.88 22.70 3.09
C PHE A 183 7.01 21.71 2.30
N PHE A 184 5.69 21.86 2.35
CA PHE A 184 4.78 21.01 1.61
C PHE A 184 4.85 21.22 0.10
N SER A 185 5.15 22.43 -0.39
CA SER A 185 5.37 22.68 -1.82
C SER A 185 6.60 21.95 -2.33
N VAL A 186 7.73 21.98 -1.60
CA VAL A 186 8.95 21.24 -1.97
C VAL A 186 8.67 19.74 -2.02
N LEU A 187 8.00 19.21 -0.99
CA LEU A 187 7.66 17.80 -0.93
C LEU A 187 6.70 17.38 -2.04
N LEU A 188 5.68 18.21 -2.31
CA LEU A 188 4.73 18.00 -3.40
C LEU A 188 5.43 17.97 -4.77
N THR A 189 6.35 18.90 -5.03
CA THR A 189 7.13 18.94 -6.27
C THR A 189 7.96 17.67 -6.42
N LEU A 190 8.65 17.24 -5.37
CA LEU A 190 9.45 16.01 -5.39
C LEU A 190 8.57 14.77 -5.65
N PHE A 191 7.46 14.64 -4.93
CA PHE A 191 6.58 13.48 -5.04
C PHE A 191 5.88 13.45 -6.40
N ALA A 192 5.46 14.60 -6.94
CA ALA A 192 4.85 14.70 -8.26
C ALA A 192 5.83 14.30 -9.38
N LEU A 193 7.11 14.65 -9.25
CA LEU A 193 8.14 14.23 -10.21
C LEU A 193 8.36 12.72 -10.14
N ILE A 194 8.60 12.20 -8.94
CA ILE A 194 8.91 10.78 -8.71
C ILE A 194 7.74 9.89 -9.12
N THR A 195 6.51 10.24 -8.73
CA THR A 195 5.31 9.47 -9.11
C THR A 195 5.02 9.55 -10.60
N GLY A 196 5.24 10.70 -11.25
CA GLY A 196 5.14 10.82 -12.71
C GLY A 196 6.19 9.98 -13.44
N PHE A 197 7.40 9.90 -12.90
CA PHE A 197 8.48 9.09 -13.45
C PHE A 197 8.29 7.57 -13.21
N SER A 198 7.78 7.19 -12.04
CA SER A 198 7.66 5.78 -11.64
C SER A 198 6.37 5.12 -12.16
N SER A 199 5.25 5.82 -12.04
CA SER A 199 3.89 5.31 -12.35
C SER A 199 3.27 5.95 -13.60
N GLY A 200 4.06 6.71 -14.36
CA GLY A 200 3.59 7.37 -15.57
C GLY A 200 2.39 8.30 -15.33
N PRO A 201 1.40 8.33 -16.23
CA PRO A 201 0.31 9.30 -16.17
C PRO A 201 -0.68 9.08 -15.02
N TYR A 202 -0.62 7.93 -14.32
CA TYR A 202 -1.70 7.54 -13.42
C TYR A 202 -1.95 8.53 -12.28
N VAL A 203 -0.92 8.91 -11.53
CA VAL A 203 -1.05 9.84 -10.40
C VAL A 203 -1.42 11.24 -10.89
N PHE A 204 -0.97 11.63 -12.08
CA PHE A 204 -1.37 12.89 -12.67
C PHE A 204 -2.87 12.94 -12.96
N VAL A 205 -3.41 11.93 -13.64
CA VAL A 205 -4.83 11.87 -14.05
C VAL A 205 -5.76 11.66 -12.85
N SER A 206 -5.39 10.79 -11.90
CA SER A 206 -6.24 10.42 -10.76
C SER A 206 -6.14 11.37 -9.55
N ALA A 207 -4.99 12.02 -9.34
CA ALA A 207 -4.73 12.84 -8.16
C ALA A 207 -4.58 14.32 -8.50
N THR A 208 -3.66 14.63 -9.42
CA THR A 208 -3.24 16.02 -9.67
C THR A 208 -4.31 16.76 -10.45
N LEU A 209 -4.72 16.24 -11.62
CA LEU A 209 -5.65 16.87 -12.54
C LEU A 209 -7.00 17.24 -11.89
N PRO A 210 -7.65 16.39 -11.07
CA PRO A 210 -8.90 16.75 -10.39
C PRO A 210 -8.72 17.92 -9.41
N VAL A 211 -7.60 17.95 -8.68
CA VAL A 211 -7.26 19.06 -7.77
C VAL A 211 -7.00 20.33 -8.56
N LEU A 212 -6.24 20.24 -9.68
CA LEU A 212 -6.00 21.40 -10.53
C LEU A 212 -7.31 21.96 -11.10
N GLY A 213 -8.21 21.08 -11.55
CA GLY A 213 -9.52 21.44 -12.09
C GLY A 213 -10.38 22.21 -11.07
N VAL A 214 -10.44 21.74 -9.82
CA VAL A 214 -11.16 22.46 -8.76
C VAL A 214 -10.52 23.82 -8.48
N TYR A 215 -9.19 23.90 -8.48
CA TYR A 215 -8.52 25.19 -8.27
C TYR A 215 -8.86 26.20 -9.38
N ILE A 216 -8.74 25.80 -10.65
CA ILE A 216 -8.99 26.66 -11.81
C ILE A 216 -10.43 27.18 -11.82
N LEU A 217 -11.39 26.30 -11.51
CA LEU A 217 -12.82 26.59 -11.61
C LEU A 217 -13.38 27.29 -10.36
N TYR A 218 -12.87 26.97 -9.17
CA TYR A 218 -13.53 27.34 -7.92
C TYR A 218 -12.67 28.10 -6.92
N SER A 219 -11.35 28.02 -6.95
CA SER A 219 -10.53 28.67 -5.93
C SER A 219 -10.33 30.16 -6.20
N GLU A 220 -10.15 30.92 -5.14
CA GLU A 220 -9.65 32.29 -5.26
C GLU A 220 -8.20 32.24 -5.76
N LYS A 221 -7.98 32.88 -6.91
CA LYS A 221 -6.68 32.88 -7.55
C LYS A 221 -5.74 33.79 -6.79
N THR A 222 -4.59 33.24 -6.40
CA THR A 222 -3.48 34.02 -5.87
C THR A 222 -2.25 33.71 -6.69
N ARG A 223 -1.41 34.73 -6.93
CA ARG A 223 -0.17 34.56 -7.71
C ARG A 223 0.69 33.40 -7.21
N ARG A 224 0.76 33.20 -5.89
CA ARG A 224 1.50 32.11 -5.26
C ARG A 224 0.91 30.74 -5.63
N ASN A 225 -0.41 30.57 -5.46
CA ASN A 225 -1.06 29.30 -5.75
C ASN A 225 -1.03 29.02 -7.27
N ASP A 226 -1.14 30.04 -8.12
CA ASP A 226 -0.98 29.90 -9.58
C ASP A 226 0.43 29.39 -9.95
N ILE A 227 1.48 29.91 -9.31
CA ILE A 227 2.85 29.42 -9.52
C ILE A 227 2.98 27.96 -9.09
N VAL A 228 2.48 27.60 -7.89
CA VAL A 228 2.49 26.21 -7.40
C VAL A 228 1.80 25.27 -8.39
N MET A 229 0.66 25.69 -8.93
CA MET A 229 -0.13 24.91 -9.89
C MET A 229 0.62 24.67 -11.20
N VAL A 230 1.24 25.73 -11.74
CA VAL A 230 2.06 25.62 -12.96
C VAL A 230 3.25 24.69 -12.71
N LEU A 231 3.93 24.84 -11.57
CA LEU A 231 5.05 23.97 -11.20
C LEU A 231 4.61 22.51 -11.04
N LEU A 232 3.49 22.26 -10.34
CA LEU A 232 2.94 20.92 -10.15
C LEU A 232 2.60 20.27 -11.50
N GLY A 233 1.88 20.98 -12.37
CA GLY A 233 1.56 20.49 -13.71
C GLY A 233 2.79 20.22 -14.56
N ALA A 234 3.73 21.17 -14.61
CA ALA A 234 4.96 21.04 -15.39
C ALA A 234 5.84 19.87 -14.89
N VAL A 235 6.01 19.74 -13.57
CA VAL A 235 6.87 18.72 -12.98
C VAL A 235 6.27 17.32 -13.13
N SER A 236 4.95 17.17 -13.01
CA SER A 236 4.28 15.90 -13.34
C SER A 236 4.48 15.52 -14.80
N VAL A 237 4.32 16.47 -15.73
CA VAL A 237 4.54 16.22 -17.18
C VAL A 237 6.00 15.87 -17.48
N ILE A 238 6.96 16.53 -16.83
CA ILE A 238 8.39 16.19 -16.94
C ILE A 238 8.63 14.77 -16.45
N GLY A 239 8.08 14.39 -15.29
CA GLY A 239 8.19 13.01 -14.78
C GLY A 239 7.65 11.98 -15.77
N ILE A 240 6.44 12.22 -16.30
CA ILE A 240 5.82 11.36 -17.32
C ILE A 240 6.68 11.29 -18.59
N GLY A 241 7.21 12.43 -19.06
CA GLY A 241 8.09 12.47 -20.22
C GLY A 241 9.37 11.65 -19.98
N LEU A 242 9.97 11.75 -18.79
CA LEU A 242 11.14 10.96 -18.43
C LEU A 242 10.81 9.46 -18.35
N ASN A 243 9.60 9.08 -17.92
CA ASN A 243 9.14 7.69 -17.92
C ASN A 243 9.17 7.09 -19.34
N THR A 244 8.77 7.85 -20.37
CA THR A 244 8.79 7.38 -21.78
C THR A 244 10.20 7.20 -22.36
N LEU A 245 11.22 7.77 -21.73
CA LEU A 245 12.61 7.62 -22.16
C LEU A 245 13.28 6.38 -21.55
N VAL A 246 12.60 5.70 -20.64
CA VAL A 246 13.10 4.47 -20.03
C VAL A 246 12.78 3.31 -20.97
N PRO A 247 13.78 2.51 -21.41
CA PRO A 247 13.61 1.46 -22.42
C PRO A 247 12.96 0.18 -21.85
N TYR A 248 12.09 0.30 -20.85
CA TYR A 248 11.43 -0.83 -20.19
C TYR A 248 9.92 -0.77 -20.45
N ASP A 249 9.34 -1.90 -20.84
CA ASP A 249 7.89 -2.04 -21.12
C ASP A 249 7.07 -2.02 -19.82
N MET A 250 6.90 -0.83 -19.24
CA MET A 250 6.12 -0.67 -18.00
C MET A 250 4.62 -0.74 -18.26
N LYS A 251 3.93 -1.70 -17.64
CA LYS A 251 2.47 -1.89 -17.78
C LYS A 251 1.62 -0.78 -17.13
N ALA A 252 2.15 -0.01 -16.17
CA ALA A 252 1.42 1.11 -15.54
C ALA A 252 1.09 2.28 -16.48
N SER A 253 1.61 2.27 -17.71
CA SER A 253 1.38 3.30 -18.72
C SER A 253 0.05 3.16 -19.48
N VAL A 254 -0.65 2.03 -19.35
CA VAL A 254 -1.78 1.68 -20.25
C VAL A 254 -3.15 1.85 -19.57
N PHE A 255 -3.75 3.03 -19.75
CA PHE A 255 -5.17 3.26 -19.46
C PHE A 255 -6.05 2.74 -20.59
N THR A 256 -6.25 1.42 -20.66
CA THR A 256 -7.14 0.84 -21.68
C THR A 256 -8.59 1.05 -21.27
N MET A 257 -9.34 1.72 -22.13
CA MET A 257 -10.79 1.84 -22.00
C MET A 257 -11.44 0.47 -22.21
N ILE A 258 -12.36 0.09 -21.32
CA ILE A 258 -13.06 -1.19 -21.43
C ILE A 258 -14.07 -1.19 -22.56
N SER A 259 -14.38 -2.38 -23.09
CA SER A 259 -15.40 -2.56 -24.13
C SER A 259 -16.81 -2.52 -23.54
N ASN A 260 -17.83 -2.25 -24.37
CA ASN A 260 -19.23 -2.16 -23.92
C ASN A 260 -19.70 -3.43 -23.17
N GLY A 261 -19.26 -4.62 -23.59
CA GLY A 261 -19.65 -5.88 -22.96
C GLY A 261 -19.13 -6.07 -21.53
N THR A 262 -18.01 -5.43 -21.18
CA THR A 262 -17.32 -5.59 -19.88
C THR A 262 -17.66 -4.48 -18.89
N PHE A 263 -18.41 -3.45 -19.31
CA PHE A 263 -18.77 -2.33 -18.46
C PHE A 263 -19.58 -2.71 -17.20
N PRO A 264 -20.63 -3.55 -17.28
CA PRO A 264 -21.38 -3.96 -16.09
C PRO A 264 -20.54 -4.73 -15.06
N GLU A 265 -19.63 -5.56 -15.54
CA GLU A 265 -18.69 -6.33 -14.69
C GLU A 265 -17.69 -5.40 -14.01
N SER A 266 -17.21 -4.37 -14.70
CA SER A 266 -16.33 -3.34 -14.13
C SER A 266 -17.00 -2.58 -12.99
N VAL A 267 -18.27 -2.16 -13.17
CA VAL A 267 -19.04 -1.50 -12.10
C VAL A 267 -19.19 -2.40 -10.88
N THR A 268 -19.51 -3.68 -11.10
CA THR A 268 -19.68 -4.66 -10.01
C THR A 268 -18.35 -4.88 -9.28
N SER A 269 -17.27 -5.07 -10.04
CA SER A 269 -15.91 -5.26 -9.50
C SER A 269 -15.48 -4.05 -8.67
N PHE A 270 -15.71 -2.83 -9.17
CA PHE A 270 -15.39 -1.60 -8.46
C PHE A 270 -16.07 -1.54 -7.08
N VAL A 271 -17.36 -1.88 -6.99
CA VAL A 271 -18.10 -1.87 -5.73
C VAL A 271 -17.54 -2.90 -4.76
N LEU A 272 -17.25 -4.12 -5.24
CA LEU A 272 -16.66 -5.17 -4.43
C LEU A 272 -15.26 -4.77 -3.92
N CYS A 273 -14.40 -4.29 -4.80
CA CYS A 273 -13.06 -3.82 -4.46
C CYS A 273 -13.07 -2.65 -3.47
N TYR A 274 -14.05 -1.74 -3.56
CA TYR A 274 -14.20 -0.66 -2.59
C TYR A 274 -14.48 -1.17 -1.18
N ILE A 275 -15.36 -2.17 -1.05
CA ILE A 275 -15.71 -2.76 0.25
C ILE A 275 -14.56 -3.63 0.78
N GLU A 276 -13.95 -4.42 -0.09
CA GLU A 276 -12.79 -5.26 0.19
C GLU A 276 -11.62 -4.43 0.71
N MET A 277 -11.35 -3.27 0.11
CA MET A 277 -10.31 -2.34 0.56
C MET A 277 -10.47 -1.97 2.04
N MET A 278 -11.71 -1.82 2.49
CA MET A 278 -12.02 -1.51 3.90
C MET A 278 -12.11 -2.74 4.79
N GLY A 279 -11.84 -3.94 4.25
CA GLY A 279 -11.89 -5.23 4.93
C GLY A 279 -13.33 -5.70 5.23
N GLY A 280 -14.32 -5.27 4.45
CA GLY A 280 -15.74 -5.55 4.67
C GLY A 280 -16.22 -6.91 4.12
N LEU A 281 -15.42 -7.59 3.30
CA LEU A 281 -15.75 -8.89 2.69
C LEU A 281 -14.85 -9.99 3.26
N PRO A 282 -15.41 -11.12 3.72
CA PRO A 282 -14.61 -12.28 4.13
C PRO A 282 -14.26 -13.19 2.94
N ASP A 283 -13.10 -13.83 3.00
CA ASP A 283 -12.67 -14.82 1.98
C ASP A 283 -13.47 -16.13 2.03
N GLN A 284 -14.05 -16.43 3.19
CA GLN A 284 -14.81 -17.65 3.44
C GLN A 284 -16.18 -17.33 4.05
N SER A 285 -17.10 -18.29 3.96
CA SER A 285 -18.42 -18.17 4.57
C SER A 285 -18.32 -18.18 6.09
N ILE A 286 -18.68 -17.07 6.74
CA ILE A 286 -18.58 -16.88 8.19
C ILE A 286 -19.94 -16.50 8.75
N SER A 287 -20.27 -17.00 9.94
CA SER A 287 -21.50 -16.61 10.65
C SER A 287 -21.45 -15.14 11.08
N ILE A 288 -22.45 -14.35 10.71
CA ILE A 288 -22.56 -12.91 11.00
C ILE A 288 -22.56 -12.62 12.51
N VAL A 289 -23.10 -13.52 13.33
CA VAL A 289 -23.18 -13.36 14.79
C VAL A 289 -21.90 -13.78 15.52
N SER A 290 -20.94 -14.40 14.81
CA SER A 290 -19.62 -14.69 15.38
C SER A 290 -18.81 -13.42 15.57
N ALA A 291 -17.79 -13.45 16.43
CA ALA A 291 -16.89 -12.31 16.61
C ALA A 291 -16.23 -11.87 15.29
N GLU A 292 -15.90 -12.85 14.43
CA GLU A 292 -15.31 -12.62 13.12
C GLU A 292 -16.34 -12.03 12.14
N GLY A 293 -17.58 -12.52 12.15
CA GLY A 293 -18.68 -11.93 11.38
C GLY A 293 -19.00 -10.48 11.77
N ILE A 294 -19.02 -10.19 13.08
CA ILE A 294 -19.25 -8.84 13.61
C ILE A 294 -18.15 -7.87 13.13
N LYS A 295 -16.89 -8.33 13.05
CA LYS A 295 -15.78 -7.54 12.50
C LYS A 295 -16.05 -7.10 11.05
N TYR A 296 -16.40 -8.04 10.17
CA TYR A 296 -16.72 -7.72 8.77
C TYR A 296 -17.92 -6.78 8.66
N VAL A 297 -18.96 -6.98 9.47
CA VAL A 297 -20.13 -6.08 9.49
C VAL A 297 -19.74 -4.66 9.90
N LEU A 298 -18.92 -4.48 10.94
CA LEU A 298 -18.48 -3.15 11.36
C LEU A 298 -17.68 -2.43 10.27
N ARG A 299 -16.81 -3.15 9.57
CA ARG A 299 -16.02 -2.64 8.44
C ARG A 299 -16.89 -2.32 7.22
N MET A 300 -17.86 -3.17 6.92
CA MET A 300 -18.87 -2.93 5.88
C MET A 300 -19.67 -1.65 6.18
N VAL A 301 -20.16 -1.48 7.41
CA VAL A 301 -20.85 -0.25 7.83
C VAL A 301 -19.96 0.98 7.66
N TRP A 302 -18.68 0.86 8.05
CA TRP A 302 -17.71 1.94 7.86
C TRP A 302 -17.50 2.29 6.38
N ALA A 303 -17.34 1.30 5.50
CA ALA A 303 -17.25 1.50 4.05
C ALA A 303 -18.51 2.19 3.49
N LEU A 304 -19.70 1.74 3.88
CA LEU A 304 -20.97 2.33 3.45
C LEU A 304 -21.13 3.78 3.95
N MET A 305 -20.67 4.08 5.17
CA MET A 305 -20.67 5.45 5.70
C MET A 305 -19.76 6.37 4.89
N LEU A 306 -18.57 5.90 4.50
CA LEU A 306 -17.65 6.65 3.63
C LEU A 306 -18.24 6.86 2.23
N ALA A 307 -18.88 5.85 1.64
CA ALA A 307 -19.55 5.95 0.34
C ALA A 307 -20.72 6.97 0.38
N ALA A 308 -21.55 6.92 1.42
CA ALA A 308 -22.61 7.89 1.64
C ALA A 308 -22.06 9.32 1.81
N PHE A 309 -20.95 9.47 2.53
CA PHE A 309 -20.29 10.77 2.68
C PHE A 309 -19.66 11.28 1.38
N ALA A 310 -19.07 10.40 0.57
CA ALA A 310 -18.58 10.74 -0.76
C ALA A 310 -19.71 11.30 -1.64
N ALA A 311 -20.86 10.61 -1.68
CA ALA A 311 -22.04 11.09 -2.38
C ALA A 311 -22.51 12.46 -1.86
N ALA A 312 -22.50 12.66 -0.53
CA ALA A 312 -22.83 13.95 0.08
C ALA A 312 -21.85 15.06 -0.30
N CYS A 313 -20.55 14.76 -0.41
CA CYS A 313 -19.53 15.70 -0.89
C CYS A 313 -19.80 16.12 -2.34
N VAL A 314 -20.14 15.17 -3.22
CA VAL A 314 -20.50 15.44 -4.62
C VAL A 314 -21.76 16.30 -4.71
N ILE A 315 -22.82 15.97 -3.96
CA ILE A 315 -24.05 16.78 -3.93
C ILE A 315 -23.76 18.19 -3.44
N ARG A 316 -22.94 18.33 -2.39
CA ARG A 316 -22.53 19.64 -1.87
C ARG A 316 -21.70 20.40 -2.90
N ALA A 317 -20.85 19.71 -3.64
CA ALA A 317 -20.04 20.30 -4.69
C ALA A 317 -20.90 20.89 -5.81
N VAL A 318 -21.91 20.14 -6.27
CA VAL A 318 -22.90 20.61 -7.23
C VAL A 318 -23.66 21.82 -6.69
N ARG A 319 -24.08 21.81 -5.42
CA ARG A 319 -24.75 22.97 -4.80
C ARG A 319 -23.83 24.19 -4.66
N ALA A 320 -22.55 23.99 -4.36
CA ALA A 320 -21.56 25.07 -4.27
C ALA A 320 -21.21 25.65 -5.65
N TYR A 321 -21.28 24.86 -6.71
CA TYR A 321 -21.25 25.41 -8.08
C TYR A 321 -22.44 26.35 -8.34
N LEU A 322 -23.61 25.99 -7.82
CA LEU A 322 -24.83 26.80 -7.96
C LEU A 322 -24.90 27.98 -6.96
N GLY A 323 -24.05 28.06 -5.93
CA GLY A 323 -24.14 29.06 -4.86
C GLY A 323 -22.79 29.63 -4.40
N LYS A 324 -22.70 30.96 -4.22
CA LYS A 324 -21.45 31.69 -3.91
C LYS A 324 -20.95 31.58 -2.45
N ARG A 325 -20.93 30.40 -1.82
CA ARG A 325 -20.28 30.22 -0.49
C ARG A 325 -18.99 29.41 -0.64
N LYS A 326 -17.85 29.99 -0.26
CA LYS A 326 -16.56 29.29 -0.30
C LYS A 326 -15.70 29.56 0.93
N GLY A 327 -16.03 28.90 2.05
CA GLY A 327 -15.07 28.77 3.15
C GLY A 327 -14.01 27.70 2.84
N LYS A 328 -12.90 27.68 3.58
CA LYS A 328 -11.84 26.66 3.40
C LYS A 328 -12.36 25.22 3.54
N ARG A 329 -13.31 24.98 4.45
CA ARG A 329 -13.95 23.66 4.60
C ARG A 329 -14.78 23.26 3.38
N ASP A 330 -15.49 24.20 2.77
CA ASP A 330 -16.24 23.95 1.53
C ASP A 330 -15.28 23.60 0.38
N MET A 331 -14.19 24.36 0.26
CA MET A 331 -13.15 24.09 -0.74
C MET A 331 -12.48 22.73 -0.53
N LEU A 332 -12.18 22.34 0.71
CA LEU A 332 -11.67 21.01 1.03
C LEU A 332 -12.62 19.90 0.57
N MET A 333 -13.93 20.04 0.84
CA MET A 333 -14.94 19.07 0.37
C MET A 333 -15.05 19.04 -1.16
N LEU A 334 -14.88 20.17 -1.84
CA LEU A 334 -14.86 20.23 -3.31
C LEU A 334 -13.68 19.44 -3.89
N TYR A 335 -12.49 19.61 -3.32
CA TYR A 335 -11.31 18.85 -3.75
C TYR A 335 -11.50 17.34 -3.55
N VAL A 336 -12.00 16.93 -2.38
CA VAL A 336 -12.29 15.51 -2.10
C VAL A 336 -13.35 14.96 -3.05
N ALA A 337 -14.43 15.72 -3.32
CA ALA A 337 -15.46 15.32 -4.27
C ALA A 337 -14.88 15.08 -5.66
N ALA A 338 -14.02 15.99 -6.15
CA ALA A 338 -13.39 15.84 -7.46
C ALA A 338 -12.47 14.62 -7.54
N LEU A 339 -11.68 14.35 -6.49
CA LEU A 339 -10.82 13.16 -6.41
C LEU A 339 -11.63 11.86 -6.43
N VAL A 340 -12.71 11.80 -5.65
CA VAL A 340 -13.59 10.62 -5.64
C VAL A 340 -14.27 10.43 -6.99
N SER A 341 -14.82 11.50 -7.58
CA SER A 341 -15.45 11.42 -8.91
C SER A 341 -14.46 10.97 -9.98
N ALA A 342 -13.23 11.47 -9.97
CA ALA A 342 -12.19 11.04 -10.90
C ALA A 342 -11.79 9.58 -10.68
N SER A 343 -11.64 9.14 -9.42
CA SER A 343 -11.30 7.74 -9.11
C SER A 343 -12.40 6.79 -9.57
N VAL A 344 -13.67 7.10 -9.30
CA VAL A 344 -14.81 6.31 -9.79
C VAL A 344 -14.81 6.25 -11.32
N LEU A 345 -14.64 7.41 -11.98
CA LEU A 345 -14.64 7.47 -13.43
C LEU A 345 -13.52 6.62 -14.04
N ILE A 346 -12.30 6.75 -13.54
CA ILE A 346 -11.13 6.01 -14.04
C ILE A 346 -11.34 4.52 -13.80
N LEU A 347 -11.72 4.10 -12.58
CA LEU A 347 -11.81 2.68 -12.24
C LEU A 347 -12.96 1.97 -12.92
N VAL A 348 -14.08 2.68 -13.18
CA VAL A 348 -15.21 2.10 -13.90
C VAL A 348 -14.95 2.08 -15.41
N LEU A 349 -14.31 3.10 -15.98
CA LEU A 349 -14.07 3.18 -17.44
C LEU A 349 -12.84 2.41 -17.92
N THR A 350 -11.95 2.01 -17.00
CA THR A 350 -10.74 1.25 -17.33
C THR A 350 -10.79 -0.13 -16.70
N GLY A 351 -10.01 -1.07 -17.23
CA GLY A 351 -9.91 -2.42 -16.68
C GLY A 351 -9.31 -2.50 -15.27
N LEU A 352 -9.06 -1.36 -14.63
CA LEU A 352 -8.49 -1.23 -13.30
C LEU A 352 -9.52 -1.40 -12.17
N GLY A 353 -10.82 -1.52 -12.49
CA GLY A 353 -11.90 -1.66 -11.51
C GLY A 353 -11.82 -2.91 -10.63
N ASN A 354 -10.95 -3.87 -10.96
CA ASN A 354 -10.66 -5.06 -10.15
C ASN A 354 -9.48 -4.89 -9.17
N ASN A 355 -8.86 -3.70 -9.12
CA ASN A 355 -7.68 -3.45 -8.29
C ASN A 355 -7.98 -2.42 -7.21
N THR A 356 -8.14 -2.91 -5.99
CA THR A 356 -8.46 -2.14 -4.78
C THR A 356 -7.51 -0.95 -4.58
N ARG A 357 -6.19 -1.16 -4.75
CA ARG A 357 -5.11 -0.20 -4.46
C ARG A 357 -5.26 1.19 -5.11
N TYR A 358 -5.85 1.27 -6.31
CA TYR A 358 -6.00 2.54 -7.02
C TYR A 358 -6.99 3.51 -6.35
N LEU A 359 -7.80 3.05 -5.40
CA LEU A 359 -8.69 3.89 -4.60
C LEU A 359 -7.93 4.74 -3.57
N MET A 360 -6.68 4.39 -3.22
CA MET A 360 -5.94 5.05 -2.13
C MET A 360 -5.84 6.58 -2.28
N VAL A 361 -5.68 7.04 -3.51
CA VAL A 361 -5.50 8.44 -3.88
C VAL A 361 -6.71 9.30 -3.46
N SER A 362 -7.93 8.75 -3.53
CA SER A 362 -9.15 9.45 -3.11
C SER A 362 -9.64 9.04 -1.71
N LEU A 363 -9.38 7.79 -1.31
CA LEU A 363 -9.82 7.24 -0.04
C LEU A 363 -9.13 7.90 1.17
N CYS A 364 -7.82 8.19 1.09
CA CYS A 364 -7.11 8.85 2.19
C CYS A 364 -7.68 10.25 2.51
N PRO A 365 -7.83 11.18 1.53
CA PRO A 365 -8.53 12.44 1.74
C PRO A 365 -9.97 12.25 2.24
N LEU A 366 -10.71 11.27 1.71
CA LEU A 366 -12.09 11.00 2.10
C LEU A 366 -12.19 10.61 3.58
N ILE A 367 -11.37 9.67 4.06
CA ILE A 367 -11.33 9.24 5.47
C ILE A 367 -11.03 10.42 6.40
N ILE A 368 -10.03 11.23 6.05
CA ILE A 368 -9.60 12.39 6.84
C ILE A 368 -10.76 13.39 6.98
N VAL A 369 -11.36 13.78 5.86
CA VAL A 369 -12.41 14.81 5.85
C VAL A 369 -13.72 14.29 6.43
N PHE A 370 -14.09 13.04 6.14
CA PHE A 370 -15.26 12.39 6.70
C PHE A 370 -15.23 12.42 8.22
N THR A 371 -14.13 11.97 8.79
CA THR A 371 -14.02 11.82 10.24
C THR A 371 -14.04 13.18 10.95
N ALA A 372 -13.38 14.19 10.37
CA ALA A 372 -13.40 15.55 10.89
C ALA A 372 -14.80 16.19 10.83
N GLU A 373 -15.51 16.04 9.70
CA GLU A 373 -16.86 16.56 9.51
C GLU A 373 -17.91 15.81 10.35
N LEU A 374 -17.78 14.48 10.46
CA LEU A 374 -18.63 13.66 11.30
C LEU A 374 -18.58 14.15 12.75
N TYR A 375 -17.36 14.40 13.26
CA TYR A 375 -17.22 14.97 14.59
C TYR A 375 -17.89 16.35 14.68
N GLU A 376 -17.52 17.29 13.82
CA GLU A 376 -17.99 18.68 13.91
C GLU A 376 -19.52 18.82 13.79
N LYS A 377 -20.17 18.01 12.96
CA LYS A 377 -21.61 18.12 12.70
C LYS A 377 -22.47 17.18 13.53
N ALA A 378 -22.00 15.96 13.77
CA ALA A 378 -22.83 14.92 14.37
C ALA A 378 -22.46 14.61 15.81
N LEU A 379 -21.21 14.82 16.23
CA LEU A 379 -20.73 14.40 17.57
C LEU A 379 -20.46 15.59 18.50
N LYS A 380 -20.04 16.73 17.95
CA LYS A 380 -19.76 17.96 18.70
C LYS A 380 -21.01 18.42 19.43
N GLY A 381 -20.90 18.59 20.75
CA GLY A 381 -22.02 18.97 21.62
C GLY A 381 -22.91 17.82 22.09
N ARG A 382 -22.77 16.59 21.57
CA ARG A 382 -23.51 15.40 22.06
C ARG A 382 -22.84 14.71 23.26
N GLY A 383 -21.81 15.35 23.83
CA GLY A 383 -21.02 14.89 24.97
C GLY A 383 -19.77 14.12 24.55
N ALA A 384 -18.63 14.38 25.21
CA ALA A 384 -17.35 13.81 24.79
C ALA A 384 -17.24 12.28 24.91
N LEU A 385 -18.17 11.64 25.62
CA LEU A 385 -18.29 10.18 25.68
C LEU A 385 -18.50 9.56 24.28
N ILE A 386 -19.29 10.21 23.41
CA ILE A 386 -19.57 9.67 22.08
C ILE A 386 -18.31 9.72 21.20
N GLY A 387 -17.49 10.77 21.32
CA GLY A 387 -16.19 10.84 20.64
C GLY A 387 -15.22 9.76 21.13
N VAL A 388 -15.24 9.46 22.43
CA VAL A 388 -14.47 8.35 23.00
C VAL A 388 -15.01 6.99 22.54
N CYS A 389 -16.33 6.78 22.46
CA CYS A 389 -16.91 5.57 21.92
C CYS A 389 -16.54 5.38 20.44
N PHE A 390 -16.47 6.46 19.66
CA PHE A 390 -16.04 6.41 18.26
C PHE A 390 -14.55 6.06 18.14
N ALA A 391 -13.70 6.64 18.99
CA ALA A 391 -12.29 6.27 19.09
C ALA A 391 -12.10 4.81 19.54
N ALA A 392 -12.90 4.38 20.52
CA ALA A 392 -12.94 2.99 20.97
C ALA A 392 -13.42 2.07 19.84
N ALA A 393 -14.32 2.50 18.96
CA ALA A 393 -14.71 1.72 17.79
C ALA A 393 -13.55 1.52 16.81
N PHE A 394 -12.72 2.53 16.55
CA PHE A 394 -11.49 2.36 15.76
C PHE A 394 -10.46 1.48 16.47
N ALA A 395 -10.32 1.61 17.79
CA ALA A 395 -9.49 0.71 18.57
C ALA A 395 -10.00 -0.73 18.53
N VAL A 396 -11.32 -0.94 18.56
CA VAL A 396 -11.95 -2.25 18.37
C VAL A 396 -11.75 -2.75 16.95
N MET A 397 -11.88 -1.91 15.92
CA MET A 397 -11.59 -2.29 14.52
C MET A 397 -10.13 -2.73 14.36
N MET A 398 -9.19 -2.05 15.02
CA MET A 398 -7.78 -2.43 15.10
C MET A 398 -7.59 -3.75 15.86
N ILE A 399 -8.14 -3.90 17.07
CA ILE A 399 -8.00 -5.14 17.85
C ILE A 399 -8.66 -6.33 17.13
N LEU A 400 -9.76 -6.10 16.42
CA LEU A 400 -10.45 -7.13 15.65
C LEU A 400 -9.77 -7.43 14.32
N SER A 401 -9.11 -6.45 13.67
CA SER A 401 -8.23 -6.74 12.53
C SER A 401 -7.12 -7.72 12.86
N ASP A 402 -6.85 -7.81 14.17
CA ASP A 402 -5.66 -8.37 14.78
C ASP A 402 -6.00 -9.55 15.71
N ARG A 403 -7.25 -10.04 15.81
CA ARG A 403 -7.55 -11.15 16.75
C ARG A 403 -6.80 -12.44 16.40
N GLU A 404 -6.44 -12.63 15.14
CA GLU A 404 -5.57 -13.72 14.67
C GLU A 404 -4.09 -13.34 14.93
N THR A 405 -3.66 -12.15 14.53
CA THR A 405 -2.28 -11.65 14.70
C THR A 405 -1.82 -11.49 16.18
N LEU A 406 -2.68 -11.05 17.11
CA LEU A 406 -2.42 -10.97 18.57
C LEU A 406 -2.40 -12.32 19.30
N LYS A 407 -2.95 -13.39 18.71
CA LYS A 407 -2.82 -14.75 19.27
C LYS A 407 -1.48 -15.39 18.93
N GLY A 408 -0.60 -14.66 18.24
CA GLY A 408 0.63 -15.19 17.71
C GLY A 408 0.43 -15.93 16.38
N ASP A 409 -0.73 -15.82 15.72
CA ASP A 409 -0.95 -16.32 14.36
C ASP A 409 -1.22 -15.15 13.40
N PRO A 410 -0.17 -14.46 12.93
CA PRO A 410 -0.30 -13.56 11.79
C PRO A 410 -0.68 -14.39 10.56
N TYR A 411 -1.95 -14.35 10.16
CA TYR A 411 -2.50 -15.04 8.97
C TYR A 411 -2.20 -16.55 8.92
N PRO A 412 -3.19 -17.44 9.17
CA PRO A 412 -2.99 -18.89 9.13
C PRO A 412 -2.32 -19.44 7.86
N PHE A 413 -2.40 -18.71 6.73
CA PHE A 413 -1.66 -19.06 5.51
C PHE A 413 -0.21 -18.51 5.47
N MET A 414 0.03 -17.24 5.84
CA MET A 414 1.37 -16.63 5.71
C MET A 414 2.40 -17.10 6.74
N ARG A 415 1.99 -17.45 7.97
CA ARG A 415 2.91 -18.05 8.95
C ARG A 415 3.20 -19.52 8.66
N ALA A 416 2.20 -20.28 8.20
CA ALA A 416 2.43 -21.63 7.70
C ALA A 416 3.45 -21.60 6.55
N ASP A 417 3.32 -20.62 5.65
CA ASP A 417 4.31 -20.35 4.62
C ASP A 417 5.67 -19.93 5.19
N THR A 418 5.74 -19.09 6.23
CA THR A 418 7.02 -18.72 6.87
C THR A 418 7.74 -19.89 7.54
N ILE A 419 7.02 -20.72 8.31
CA ILE A 419 7.59 -21.96 8.89
C ILE A 419 8.11 -22.84 7.76
N LYS A 420 7.33 -22.96 6.69
CA LYS A 420 7.70 -23.71 5.50
C LYS A 420 8.96 -23.16 4.82
N TYR A 421 9.14 -21.84 4.75
CA TYR A 421 10.37 -21.22 4.24
C TYR A 421 11.56 -21.38 5.19
N ASP A 422 11.36 -21.28 6.50
CA ASP A 422 12.42 -21.50 7.50
C ASP A 422 12.92 -22.95 7.49
N GLU A 423 12.01 -23.91 7.37
CA GLU A 423 12.37 -25.33 7.26
C GLU A 423 13.06 -25.63 5.92
N LEU A 424 12.59 -25.04 4.83
CA LEU A 424 13.26 -25.15 3.53
C LEU A 424 14.66 -24.50 3.57
N ASP A 425 14.81 -23.32 4.16
CA ASP A 425 16.12 -22.67 4.38
C ASP A 425 17.03 -23.55 5.25
N ASN A 426 16.49 -24.23 6.27
CA ASN A 426 17.26 -25.18 7.08
C ASN A 426 17.77 -26.37 6.27
N ILE A 427 16.95 -26.96 5.39
CA ILE A 427 17.40 -28.04 4.50
C ILE A 427 18.48 -27.52 3.54
N LEU A 428 18.25 -26.36 2.94
CA LEU A 428 19.20 -25.72 2.01
C LEU A 428 20.49 -25.28 2.70
N SER A 429 20.48 -25.03 4.01
CA SER A 429 21.68 -24.67 4.79
C SER A 429 22.72 -25.79 4.84
N GLY A 430 22.32 -27.04 4.58
CA GLY A 430 23.23 -28.17 4.41
C GLY A 430 24.15 -28.06 3.20
N TYR A 431 23.88 -27.13 2.28
CA TYR A 431 24.56 -26.97 0.99
C TYR A 431 24.94 -25.49 0.74
N PRO A 432 25.77 -24.87 1.59
CA PRO A 432 25.97 -23.41 1.63
C PRO A 432 26.50 -22.79 0.33
N ASP A 433 27.31 -23.53 -0.42
CA ASP A 433 28.02 -23.03 -1.61
C ASP A 433 27.27 -23.26 -2.93
N LYS A 434 26.01 -23.71 -2.87
CA LYS A 434 25.22 -24.05 -4.06
C LYS A 434 24.07 -23.10 -4.28
N ASP A 435 23.88 -22.74 -5.54
CA ASP A 435 22.70 -22.03 -6.00
C ASP A 435 21.47 -22.93 -5.95
N VAL A 436 20.29 -22.31 -5.82
CA VAL A 436 19.02 -23.02 -5.65
C VAL A 436 18.10 -22.70 -6.82
N VAL A 437 17.67 -23.75 -7.50
CA VAL A 437 16.82 -23.66 -8.67
C VAL A 437 15.46 -24.27 -8.35
N PHE A 438 14.40 -23.46 -8.44
CA PHE A 438 13.03 -23.89 -8.27
C PHE A 438 12.38 -24.19 -9.61
N LEU A 439 11.58 -25.25 -9.68
CA LEU A 439 10.79 -25.58 -10.88
C LEU A 439 9.38 -24.96 -10.79
N ASN A 440 9.04 -24.06 -11.71
CA ASN A 440 7.77 -23.33 -11.83
C ASN A 440 7.28 -22.57 -10.58
N ASP A 441 8.12 -22.41 -9.54
CA ASP A 441 7.74 -21.75 -8.28
C ASP A 441 8.43 -20.40 -8.09
N VAL A 442 7.95 -19.39 -8.81
CA VAL A 442 8.46 -18.01 -8.71
C VAL A 442 8.21 -17.44 -7.32
N GLY A 443 7.05 -17.71 -6.71
CA GLY A 443 6.69 -17.12 -5.41
C GLY A 443 7.67 -17.48 -4.30
N THR A 444 7.98 -18.78 -4.17
CA THR A 444 8.94 -19.26 -3.17
C THR A 444 10.34 -18.75 -3.47
N THR A 445 10.74 -18.75 -4.74
CA THR A 445 12.06 -18.26 -5.18
C THR A 445 12.29 -16.83 -4.70
N GLU A 446 11.33 -15.93 -4.95
CA GLU A 446 11.52 -14.52 -4.58
C GLU A 446 11.54 -14.30 -3.07
N ILE A 447 10.69 -15.00 -2.33
CA ILE A 447 10.66 -14.92 -0.88
C ILE A 447 11.99 -15.38 -0.28
N LEU A 448 12.52 -16.52 -0.69
CA LEU A 448 13.81 -17.01 -0.19
C LEU A 448 14.96 -16.12 -0.63
N ARG A 449 14.93 -15.59 -1.86
CA ARG A 449 15.91 -14.62 -2.34
C ARG A 449 15.93 -13.38 -1.44
N ALA A 450 14.77 -12.83 -1.09
CA ALA A 450 14.65 -11.68 -0.20
C ALA A 450 15.10 -11.98 1.24
N ARG A 451 14.77 -13.16 1.78
CA ARG A 451 15.19 -13.60 3.13
C ARG A 451 16.71 -13.79 3.23
N ASN A 452 17.35 -14.20 2.14
CA ASN A 452 18.76 -14.56 2.09
C ASN A 452 19.62 -13.51 1.34
N ILE A 453 19.15 -12.27 1.25
CA ILE A 453 19.93 -11.15 0.67
C ILE A 453 21.29 -11.04 1.36
N GLY A 454 22.36 -11.10 0.57
CA GLY A 454 23.73 -10.99 1.06
C GLY A 454 24.35 -12.31 1.52
N SER A 455 23.65 -13.44 1.40
CA SER A 455 24.21 -14.78 1.67
C SER A 455 25.28 -15.19 0.65
N GLY A 456 25.24 -14.63 -0.57
CA GLY A 456 26.12 -15.02 -1.68
C GLY A 456 25.57 -16.17 -2.53
N ARG A 457 24.43 -16.74 -2.14
CA ARG A 457 23.70 -17.79 -2.87
C ARG A 457 22.67 -17.15 -3.80
N GLU A 458 22.60 -17.64 -5.04
CA GLU A 458 21.55 -17.26 -5.98
C GLU A 458 20.36 -18.22 -5.88
N TYR A 459 19.16 -17.65 -6.03
CA TYR A 459 17.90 -18.37 -6.05
C TYR A 459 17.24 -18.08 -7.40
N VAL A 460 16.88 -19.08 -8.19
CA VAL A 460 16.42 -18.89 -9.57
C VAL A 460 15.22 -19.79 -9.85
N THR A 461 14.30 -19.38 -10.73
CA THR A 461 13.21 -20.25 -11.19
C THR A 461 13.45 -20.73 -12.61
N LEU A 462 13.25 -22.02 -12.87
CA LEU A 462 13.10 -22.59 -14.20
C LEU A 462 11.61 -22.74 -14.54
N MET A 463 11.17 -22.18 -15.66
CA MET A 463 9.80 -22.24 -16.16
C MET A 463 9.67 -22.90 -17.53
N HIS A 464 8.47 -23.42 -17.84
CA HIS A 464 8.09 -23.88 -19.18
C HIS A 464 7.41 -22.80 -19.99
N GLU A 465 7.71 -22.74 -21.29
CA GLU A 465 7.16 -21.72 -22.19
C GLU A 465 5.70 -22.00 -22.60
N SER A 466 5.26 -23.26 -22.65
CA SER A 466 4.00 -23.65 -23.32
C SER A 466 3.22 -24.82 -22.70
N GLY A 467 3.67 -25.37 -21.57
CA GLY A 467 3.04 -26.54 -20.93
C GLY A 467 3.50 -27.89 -21.46
N ASP A 468 4.57 -27.94 -22.27
CA ASP A 468 5.25 -29.17 -22.69
C ASP A 468 6.79 -28.97 -22.70
N PHE A 469 7.57 -29.92 -22.16
CA PHE A 469 9.02 -29.78 -21.95
C PHE A 469 9.86 -29.89 -23.23
N ALA A 470 9.20 -30.18 -24.36
CA ALA A 470 9.83 -30.25 -25.67
C ALA A 470 10.20 -28.87 -26.24
N ASP A 471 9.55 -27.78 -25.79
CA ASP A 471 9.69 -26.44 -26.37
C ASP A 471 10.80 -25.58 -25.72
N GLY A 472 11.41 -26.04 -24.63
CA GLY A 472 12.56 -25.39 -23.99
C GLY A 472 12.33 -25.00 -22.52
N LEU A 473 13.43 -24.77 -21.81
CA LEU A 473 13.45 -24.25 -20.43
C LEU A 473 13.80 -22.77 -20.47
N MET A 474 13.05 -21.94 -19.74
CA MET A 474 13.37 -20.53 -19.55
C MET A 474 13.78 -20.30 -18.10
N VAL A 475 14.85 -19.53 -17.90
CA VAL A 475 15.21 -19.03 -16.59
C VAL A 475 14.40 -17.77 -16.32
N CYS A 476 13.60 -17.76 -15.26
CA CYS A 476 12.91 -16.56 -14.79
C CYS A 476 13.76 -15.89 -13.72
N ASP A 477 14.31 -14.74 -14.09
CA ASP A 477 15.05 -13.86 -13.20
C ASP A 477 14.72 -12.39 -13.50
N TYR A 478 15.05 -11.51 -12.58
CA TYR A 478 14.87 -10.07 -12.72
C TYR A 478 15.74 -9.47 -13.83
N TYR A 479 16.85 -10.10 -14.16
CA TYR A 479 17.72 -9.66 -15.24
C TYR A 479 17.32 -10.34 -16.54
N ALA A 480 16.92 -9.54 -17.53
CA ALA A 480 16.59 -10.04 -18.87
C ALA A 480 17.75 -10.85 -19.49
N SER A 481 18.99 -10.54 -19.14
CA SER A 481 20.19 -11.24 -19.59
C SER A 481 20.41 -12.63 -18.98
N VAL A 482 19.67 -12.99 -17.93
CA VAL A 482 19.81 -14.27 -17.21
C VAL A 482 18.78 -15.29 -17.69
N THR A 483 17.94 -14.93 -18.67
CA THR A 483 16.88 -15.79 -19.20
C THR A 483 17.37 -16.97 -20.06
N GLU A 484 18.69 -17.07 -20.31
CA GLU A 484 19.31 -18.17 -21.05
C GLU A 484 19.68 -19.36 -20.13
N PRO A 485 19.37 -20.62 -20.51
CA PRO A 485 19.65 -21.83 -19.70
C PRO A 485 21.11 -22.04 -19.26
N GLY A 486 22.07 -21.38 -19.90
CA GLY A 486 23.50 -21.46 -19.58
C GLY A 486 23.96 -20.56 -18.44
N ALA A 487 23.07 -19.75 -17.85
CA ALA A 487 23.39 -18.82 -16.77
C ALA A 487 23.36 -19.46 -15.37
N ILE A 488 22.79 -20.66 -15.24
CA ILE A 488 22.71 -21.40 -13.97
C ILE A 488 24.01 -22.18 -13.77
N ASP A 489 24.59 -22.10 -12.56
CA ASP A 489 25.75 -22.91 -12.20
C ASP A 489 25.41 -24.40 -12.43
N PRO A 490 26.23 -25.16 -13.18
CA PRO A 490 26.02 -26.59 -13.32
C PRO A 490 25.94 -27.30 -11.95
N ASP A 491 26.57 -26.83 -10.88
CA ASP A 491 26.47 -27.40 -9.54
C ASP A 491 25.43 -26.69 -8.65
N HIS A 492 24.15 -26.94 -8.91
CA HIS A 492 23.03 -26.35 -8.16
C HIS A 492 22.14 -27.40 -7.50
N ILE A 493 21.36 -26.95 -6.52
CA ILE A 493 20.27 -27.69 -5.89
C ILE A 493 19.00 -27.47 -6.71
N LEU A 494 18.29 -28.55 -7.02
CA LEU A 494 16.98 -28.48 -7.67
C LEU A 494 15.87 -28.69 -6.63
N VAL A 495 14.90 -27.78 -6.60
CA VAL A 495 13.75 -27.86 -5.70
C VAL A 495 12.46 -27.90 -6.50
N THR A 496 11.62 -28.90 -6.25
CA THR A 496 10.31 -29.05 -6.88
C THR A 496 9.20 -28.83 -5.86
N ASN A 497 8.05 -28.35 -6.34
CA ASN A 497 6.85 -28.16 -5.52
C ASN A 497 5.71 -28.97 -6.15
N GLU A 498 5.13 -29.90 -5.40
CA GLU A 498 4.08 -30.83 -5.86
C GLU A 498 2.88 -30.13 -6.52
N ASN A 499 2.58 -28.89 -6.12
CA ASN A 499 1.48 -28.13 -6.71
C ASN A 499 1.80 -27.53 -8.08
N PHE A 500 3.07 -27.45 -8.45
CA PHE A 500 3.52 -26.77 -9.67
C PHE A 500 4.18 -27.71 -10.67
N ALA A 501 5.13 -28.54 -10.21
CA ALA A 501 5.81 -29.51 -11.06
C ALA A 501 6.61 -30.52 -10.22
N GLU A 502 6.68 -31.75 -10.72
CA GLU A 502 7.54 -32.82 -10.20
C GLU A 502 8.84 -32.92 -11.01
N ILE A 503 9.86 -33.61 -10.49
CA ILE A 503 11.13 -33.76 -11.23
C ILE A 503 10.94 -34.49 -12.57
N ASP A 504 10.01 -35.45 -12.62
CA ASP A 504 9.71 -36.28 -13.80
C ASP A 504 9.12 -35.47 -14.96
N SER A 505 8.77 -34.22 -14.72
CA SER A 505 8.37 -33.30 -15.76
C SER A 505 9.57 -32.87 -16.62
N LEU A 506 10.79 -32.82 -16.08
CA LEU A 506 12.02 -32.49 -16.81
C LEU A 506 12.46 -33.62 -17.77
N PRO A 507 13.27 -33.32 -18.82
CA PRO A 507 13.83 -34.34 -19.70
C PRO A 507 14.63 -35.40 -18.94
N ASP A 508 14.47 -36.68 -19.30
CA ASP A 508 15.11 -37.83 -18.64
C ASP A 508 16.61 -37.64 -18.35
N LYS A 509 17.34 -37.02 -19.29
CA LYS A 509 18.77 -36.74 -19.17
C LYS A 509 19.12 -35.81 -18.00
N ILE A 510 18.22 -34.91 -17.62
CA ILE A 510 18.37 -34.04 -16.46
C ILE A 510 18.01 -34.83 -15.20
N CYS A 511 16.86 -35.52 -15.21
CA CYS A 511 16.38 -36.32 -14.07
C CYS A 511 17.39 -37.37 -13.61
N GLU A 512 18.04 -38.08 -14.54
CA GLU A 512 19.05 -39.10 -14.23
C GLU A 512 20.27 -38.56 -13.46
N GLY A 513 20.55 -37.26 -13.55
CA GLY A 513 21.68 -36.59 -12.89
C GLY A 513 21.46 -36.24 -11.42
N TYR A 514 20.23 -36.32 -10.92
CA TYR A 514 19.88 -35.91 -9.56
C TYR A 514 19.47 -37.09 -8.66
N GLU A 515 19.70 -36.94 -7.36
CA GLU A 515 19.17 -37.79 -6.31
C GLU A 515 18.42 -36.96 -5.26
N LYS A 516 17.40 -37.58 -4.66
CA LYS A 516 16.57 -36.93 -3.64
C LYS A 516 17.37 -36.78 -2.35
N ALA A 517 17.60 -35.52 -1.93
CA ALA A 517 18.30 -35.17 -0.71
C ALA A 517 17.35 -35.03 0.49
N GLY A 518 16.11 -34.59 0.24
CA GLY A 518 15.13 -34.37 1.30
C GLY A 518 13.74 -34.08 0.75
N GLU A 519 12.75 -34.17 1.64
CA GLU A 519 11.36 -33.82 1.36
C GLU A 519 10.77 -33.13 2.57
N PHE A 520 10.03 -32.07 2.33
CA PHE A 520 9.31 -31.35 3.37
C PHE A 520 8.00 -30.79 2.83
N GLN A 521 6.88 -31.24 3.41
CA GLN A 521 5.53 -30.90 2.97
C GLN A 521 5.38 -31.12 1.46
N ILE A 522 5.18 -30.05 0.70
CA ILE A 522 4.99 -30.05 -0.76
C ILE A 522 6.30 -29.89 -1.54
N TYR A 523 7.44 -29.77 -0.86
CA TYR A 523 8.74 -29.58 -1.50
C TYR A 523 9.59 -30.84 -1.49
N THR A 524 10.21 -31.13 -2.62
CA THR A 524 11.29 -32.11 -2.71
C THR A 524 12.57 -31.45 -3.14
N VAL A 525 13.66 -31.71 -2.42
CA VAL A 525 15.00 -31.18 -2.68
C VAL A 525 15.85 -32.26 -3.29
N TYR A 526 16.49 -31.93 -4.40
CA TYR A 526 17.35 -32.80 -5.19
C TYR A 526 18.75 -32.21 -5.31
N VAL A 527 19.76 -33.07 -5.22
CA VAL A 527 21.18 -32.74 -5.41
C VAL A 527 21.76 -33.63 -6.50
N LYS A 528 22.87 -33.22 -7.11
CA LYS A 528 23.51 -34.06 -8.12
C LYS A 528 24.09 -35.34 -7.52
N LYS A 529 24.00 -36.44 -8.26
CA LYS A 529 24.52 -37.76 -7.82
C LYS A 529 26.03 -37.69 -7.58
N GLY A 530 26.47 -38.20 -6.43
CA GLY A 530 27.88 -38.33 -6.06
C GLY A 530 28.42 -37.29 -5.08
N GLU A 531 27.56 -36.47 -4.47
CA GLU A 531 27.94 -35.31 -3.66
C GLU A 531 27.40 -35.34 -2.21
N GLN A 532 27.34 -36.52 -1.59
CA GLN A 532 26.94 -36.69 -0.18
C GLN A 532 28.01 -36.27 0.83
#